data_AF-A0A1B7XTS2-F1
#
_entry.id   AF-A0A1B7XTS2-F1
#
_cell.length_a   1.000
_cell.length_b   1.000
_cell.length_c   1.000
_cell.angle_alpha   90.00
_cell.angle_beta   90.00
_cell.angle_gamma   90.00
#
_symmetry.space_group_name_H-M   'P 1'
#
loop_
_entity.id
_entity.type
_entity.pdbx_description
1 polymer ?
#
loop_
_entity_poly.entity_id
_entity_poly.type
_entity_poly.pdbx_seq_one_letter_code
_entity_poly.pdbx_strand_id
1 'polypeptide(L)'
;MHLFYSYFFLLTFLPFCLGFRVESQNPRLQHDKRKITGNYVIDQQANSPFGCSERQITALERAITEARYLAGKASAVLDKPGSELSQAYLLWFGKENSNPATRDAIRKNNFDAVRQMKWPGPNNRVAQWYNNNLSPTGLTFTCAAEDDKSCSSGTVAGVYEDGHEHQDHKWDGNVILLCKGFFLKKSHKTMIKQWRKSKEEASLSAGFALLHEVQHISAIVGKERRCIDVENLAPASTDVSKLCYHAHCCANIPDAMKIRNAQNMAFFALEVTANPTTGEPSKERRQR
;
A
#
# COMPACT_ATOMS: atom_id res chain seq x y z
N MET A 1 8.25 3.60 -85.95
CA MET A 1 7.04 3.25 -86.73
C MET A 1 6.33 2.13 -85.98
N HIS A 2 5.10 2.38 -85.51
CA HIS A 2 4.02 1.41 -85.22
C HIS A 2 4.34 0.15 -84.37
N LEU A 3 3.56 -0.33 -83.41
CA LEU A 3 2.16 -0.16 -83.03
C LEU A 3 1.96 -0.81 -81.65
N PHE A 4 0.87 -0.41 -81.00
CA PHE A 4 0.23 -0.97 -79.81
C PHE A 4 0.01 -2.50 -79.87
N TYR A 5 -0.08 -3.17 -78.71
CA TYR A 5 -1.27 -3.95 -78.33
C TYR A 5 -1.32 -4.23 -76.83
N SER A 6 -2.43 -3.79 -76.23
CA SER A 6 -2.88 -4.04 -74.86
C SER A 6 -3.26 -5.49 -74.63
N TYR A 7 -3.07 -6.01 -73.42
CA TYR A 7 -4.04 -6.95 -72.84
C TYR A 7 -4.31 -6.60 -71.37
N PHE A 8 -5.57 -6.27 -71.15
CA PHE A 8 -6.26 -6.18 -69.87
C PHE A 8 -6.25 -7.55 -69.17
N PHE A 9 -5.91 -7.61 -67.89
CA PHE A 9 -6.54 -8.55 -66.98
C PHE A 9 -6.94 -7.82 -65.69
N LEU A 10 -8.24 -7.88 -65.45
CA LEU A 10 -8.99 -7.41 -64.30
C LEU A 10 -8.79 -8.36 -63.11
N LEU A 11 -9.10 -7.86 -61.91
CA LEU A 11 -9.45 -8.59 -60.67
C LEU A 11 -8.25 -9.12 -59.87
N THR A 12 -8.05 -8.87 -58.57
CA THR A 12 -8.96 -8.46 -57.48
C THR A 12 -8.20 -7.68 -56.41
N PHE A 13 -8.78 -6.58 -55.94
CA PHE A 13 -8.47 -5.98 -54.64
C PHE A 13 -8.96 -6.91 -53.53
N LEU A 14 -8.06 -7.33 -52.64
CA LEU A 14 -8.41 -7.73 -51.27
C LEU A 14 -7.61 -6.83 -50.32
N PRO A 15 -8.27 -5.99 -49.50
CA PRO A 15 -7.60 -5.36 -48.39
C PRO A 15 -7.29 -6.46 -47.36
N PHE A 16 -6.02 -6.58 -47.00
CA PHE A 16 -5.60 -7.25 -45.78
C PHE A 16 -6.17 -6.46 -44.59
N CYS A 17 -7.44 -6.70 -44.26
CA CYS A 17 -7.92 -6.52 -42.91
C CYS A 17 -7.28 -7.64 -42.09
N LEU A 18 -6.12 -7.36 -41.49
CA LEU A 18 -5.67 -8.09 -40.30
C LEU A 18 -6.69 -7.79 -39.21
N GLY A 19 -7.78 -8.55 -39.22
CA GLY A 19 -8.65 -8.71 -38.08
C GLY A 19 -7.82 -9.35 -36.98
N PHE A 20 -7.26 -8.53 -36.09
CA PHE A 20 -6.98 -8.98 -34.75
C PHE A 20 -8.32 -9.46 -34.18
N ARG A 21 -8.50 -10.77 -34.21
CA ARG A 21 -9.50 -11.45 -33.41
C ARG A 21 -9.09 -11.14 -31.97
N VAL A 22 -9.76 -10.15 -31.38
CA VAL A 22 -9.75 -9.95 -29.93
C VAL A 22 -10.32 -11.25 -29.39
N GLU A 23 -9.43 -12.12 -28.93
CA GLU A 23 -9.77 -13.24 -28.08
C GLU A 23 -10.65 -12.66 -26.97
N SER A 24 -11.92 -13.06 -26.99
CA SER A 24 -12.91 -12.67 -26.00
C SER A 24 -12.31 -12.95 -24.63
N GLN A 25 -11.92 -11.88 -23.92
CA GLN A 25 -11.62 -11.97 -22.51
C GLN A 25 -12.87 -12.49 -21.83
N ASN A 26 -12.79 -13.74 -21.36
CA ASN A 26 -13.80 -14.35 -20.52
C ASN A 26 -14.04 -13.42 -19.31
N PRO A 27 -15.22 -12.79 -19.15
CA PRO A 27 -15.45 -11.75 -18.15
C PRO A 27 -15.76 -12.33 -16.76
N ARG A 28 -15.14 -13.46 -16.41
CA ARG A 28 -15.34 -14.11 -15.11
C ARG A 28 -14.00 -14.51 -14.54
N LEU A 29 -13.36 -13.57 -13.86
CA LEU A 29 -12.68 -13.73 -12.58
C LEU A 29 -12.41 -12.32 -12.02
N GLN A 30 -13.50 -11.56 -11.89
CA GLN A 30 -13.55 -10.41 -11.00
C GLN A 30 -13.45 -10.97 -9.57
N HIS A 31 -12.22 -11.22 -9.12
CA HIS A 31 -11.99 -11.52 -7.72
C HIS A 31 -12.17 -10.22 -6.95
N ASP A 32 -13.43 -9.95 -6.62
CA ASP A 32 -13.84 -8.97 -5.62
C ASP A 32 -12.92 -9.06 -4.41
N LYS A 33 -12.68 -7.90 -3.78
CA LYS A 33 -11.97 -7.75 -2.51
C LYS A 33 -12.36 -8.90 -1.56
N ARG A 34 -11.48 -9.90 -1.43
CA ARG A 34 -11.71 -11.04 -0.52
C ARG A 34 -11.64 -10.49 0.90
N LYS A 35 -12.79 -10.41 1.56
CA LYS A 35 -12.91 -9.81 2.90
C LYS A 35 -12.07 -10.61 3.90
N ILE A 36 -11.17 -9.93 4.63
CA ILE A 36 -10.50 -10.51 5.79
C ILE A 36 -11.55 -10.90 6.84
N THR A 37 -11.59 -12.17 7.22
CA THR A 37 -12.58 -12.74 8.15
C THR A 37 -12.05 -12.92 9.57
N GLY A 38 -10.72 -12.98 9.74
CA GLY A 38 -10.05 -13.14 11.02
C GLY A 38 -8.73 -12.37 11.10
N ASN A 39 -8.33 -11.97 12.30
CA ASN A 39 -7.02 -11.39 12.57
C ASN A 39 -6.35 -12.27 13.63
N TYR A 40 -5.09 -12.62 13.43
CA TYR A 40 -4.35 -13.60 14.23
C TYR A 40 -2.96 -13.08 14.58
N VAL A 41 -2.35 -13.65 15.61
CA VAL A 41 -0.92 -13.43 15.91
C VAL A 41 -0.22 -14.77 16.12
N ILE A 42 1.00 -14.90 15.63
CA ILE A 42 1.85 -16.06 15.92
C ILE A 42 2.37 -15.91 17.35
N ASP A 43 2.09 -16.89 18.19
CA ASP A 43 2.49 -16.88 19.59
C ASP A 43 3.96 -17.26 19.76
N GLN A 44 4.61 -16.72 20.80
CA GLN A 44 5.97 -17.14 21.12
C GLN A 44 5.97 -18.54 21.76
N GLN A 45 6.55 -19.50 21.04
CA GLN A 45 6.87 -20.83 21.57
C GLN A 45 8.38 -21.06 21.61
N ALA A 46 8.81 -22.05 22.38
CA ALA A 46 10.21 -22.48 22.38
C ALA A 46 10.62 -22.85 20.94
N ASN A 47 11.74 -22.30 20.48
CA ASN A 47 12.26 -22.49 19.12
C ASN A 47 11.37 -21.97 17.97
N SER A 48 10.39 -21.09 18.24
CA SER A 48 9.62 -20.43 17.18
C SER A 48 10.38 -19.20 16.66
N PRO A 49 10.93 -19.21 15.43
CA PRO A 49 11.67 -18.08 14.88
C PRO A 49 10.78 -16.87 14.52
N PHE A 50 9.46 -17.04 14.59
CA PHE A 50 8.49 -16.06 14.12
C PHE A 50 7.39 -15.74 15.16
N GLY A 51 7.57 -16.18 16.40
CA GLY A 51 6.64 -15.94 17.49
C GLY A 51 6.72 -14.52 18.05
N CYS A 52 5.57 -13.94 18.38
CA CYS A 52 5.50 -12.67 19.10
C CYS A 52 5.40 -12.90 20.60
N SER A 53 6.30 -12.29 21.37
CA SER A 53 6.19 -12.23 22.84
C SER A 53 4.99 -11.38 23.28
N GLU A 54 4.49 -11.56 24.51
CA GLU A 54 3.40 -10.73 25.08
C GLU A 54 3.68 -9.23 25.00
N ARG A 55 4.95 -8.83 25.16
CA ARG A 55 5.36 -7.44 25.03
C ARG A 55 5.20 -6.95 23.59
N GLN A 56 5.58 -7.75 22.61
CA GLN A 56 5.40 -7.43 21.18
C GLN A 56 3.92 -7.42 20.79
N ILE A 57 3.12 -8.35 21.30
CA ILE A 57 1.67 -8.41 21.12
C ILE A 57 1.00 -7.13 21.65
N THR A 58 1.36 -6.70 22.86
CA THR A 58 0.88 -5.43 23.45
C THR A 58 1.31 -4.21 22.62
N ALA A 59 2.56 -4.21 22.11
CA ALA A 59 3.05 -3.13 21.26
C ALA A 59 2.32 -3.10 19.89
N LEU A 60 2.00 -4.26 19.34
CA LEU A 60 1.24 -4.41 18.11
C LEU A 60 -0.20 -3.90 18.25
N GLU A 61 -0.87 -4.18 19.37
CA GLU A 61 -2.22 -3.63 19.63
C GLU A 61 -2.21 -2.09 19.58
N ARG A 62 -1.19 -1.47 20.18
CA ARG A 62 -0.99 -0.02 20.11
C ARG A 62 -0.73 0.44 18.68
N ALA A 63 0.14 -0.25 17.94
CA ALA A 63 0.44 0.09 16.55
C ALA A 63 -0.81 -0.02 15.65
N ILE A 64 -1.66 -1.03 15.84
CA ILE A 64 -2.95 -1.18 15.14
C ILE A 64 -3.87 0.00 15.45
N THR A 65 -3.95 0.40 16.73
CA THR A 65 -4.75 1.56 17.14
C THR A 65 -4.24 2.85 16.50
N GLU A 66 -2.93 3.06 16.47
CA GLU A 66 -2.29 4.20 15.82
C GLU A 66 -2.52 4.21 14.30
N ALA A 67 -2.37 3.07 13.62
CA ALA A 67 -2.61 2.93 12.18
C ALA A 67 -4.06 3.26 11.82
N ARG A 68 -5.02 2.74 12.59
CA ARG A 68 -6.45 3.04 12.44
C ARG A 68 -6.74 4.52 12.67
N TYR A 69 -6.07 5.15 13.63
CA TYR A 69 -6.20 6.58 13.89
C TYR A 69 -5.72 7.42 12.69
N LEU A 70 -4.52 7.15 12.17
CA LEU A 70 -3.97 7.81 10.98
C LEU A 70 -4.90 7.63 9.77
N ALA A 71 -5.32 6.39 9.50
CA ALA A 71 -6.24 6.08 8.41
C ALA A 71 -7.60 6.80 8.58
N GLY A 72 -8.10 6.89 9.81
CA GLY A 72 -9.33 7.61 10.12
C GLY A 72 -9.23 9.12 9.86
N LYS A 73 -8.09 9.73 10.17
CA LYS A 73 -7.83 11.15 9.86
C LYS A 73 -7.74 11.39 8.35
N ALA A 74 -7.04 10.53 7.62
CA ALA A 74 -6.97 10.58 6.17
C ALA A 74 -8.36 10.43 5.52
N SER A 75 -9.13 9.42 5.96
CA SER A 75 -10.48 9.17 5.46
C SER A 75 -11.40 10.38 5.70
N ALA A 76 -11.38 10.97 6.89
CA ALA A 76 -12.20 12.14 7.22
C ALA A 76 -11.85 13.39 6.39
N VAL A 77 -10.58 13.54 5.97
CA VAL A 77 -10.20 14.61 5.05
C VAL A 77 -10.70 14.33 3.64
N LEU A 78 -10.51 13.11 3.15
CA LEU A 78 -10.92 12.71 1.80
C LEU A 78 -12.44 12.61 1.62
N ASP A 79 -13.20 12.58 2.71
CA ASP A 79 -14.67 12.64 2.68
C ASP A 79 -15.19 14.02 2.28
N LYS A 80 -14.35 15.07 2.40
CA LYS A 80 -14.73 16.44 2.06
C LYS A 80 -14.61 16.68 0.55
N PRO A 81 -15.67 17.13 -0.14
CA PRO A 81 -15.58 17.52 -1.54
C PRO A 81 -14.49 18.58 -1.79
N GLY A 82 -13.70 18.39 -2.85
CA GLY A 82 -12.60 19.27 -3.21
C GLY A 82 -11.29 19.00 -2.45
N SER A 83 -11.23 18.02 -1.54
CA SER A 83 -9.97 17.68 -0.86
C SER A 83 -8.90 17.15 -1.83
N GLU A 84 -9.30 16.66 -3.01
CA GLU A 84 -8.40 16.29 -4.11
C GLU A 84 -7.57 17.47 -4.62
N LEU A 85 -8.03 18.70 -4.38
CA LEU A 85 -7.33 19.93 -4.73
C LEU A 85 -6.49 20.49 -3.56
N SER A 86 -6.48 19.82 -2.41
CA SER A 86 -5.75 20.28 -1.23
C SER A 86 -4.23 20.16 -1.41
N GLN A 87 -3.48 20.96 -0.65
CA GLN A 87 -2.01 20.94 -0.69
C GLN A 87 -1.46 19.54 -0.37
N ALA A 88 -2.01 18.88 0.65
CA ALA A 88 -1.57 17.54 1.04
C ALA A 88 -1.87 16.50 -0.05
N TYR A 89 -3.03 16.59 -0.71
CA TYR A 89 -3.38 15.67 -1.79
C TYR A 89 -2.43 15.83 -2.97
N LEU A 90 -2.20 17.06 -3.43
CA LEU A 90 -1.31 17.32 -4.56
C LEU A 90 0.14 16.91 -4.24
N LEU A 91 0.60 17.13 -3.01
CA LEU A 91 1.93 16.73 -2.58
C LEU A 91 2.10 15.20 -2.63
N TRP A 92 1.19 14.45 -2.01
CA TRP A 92 1.36 13.02 -1.78
C TRP A 92 0.74 12.12 -2.85
N PHE A 93 -0.21 12.61 -3.63
CA PHE A 93 -0.90 11.85 -4.68
C PHE A 93 -0.75 12.45 -6.07
N GLY A 94 -0.30 13.71 -6.18
CA GLY A 94 -0.05 14.33 -7.47
C GLY A 94 -1.28 14.99 -8.09
N LYS A 95 -1.02 15.89 -9.04
CA LYS A 95 -2.04 16.66 -9.76
C LYS A 95 -2.79 15.83 -10.78
N GLU A 96 -2.13 14.90 -11.46
CA GLU A 96 -2.80 14.02 -12.45
C GLU A 96 -3.86 13.12 -11.81
N ASN A 97 -3.72 12.84 -10.51
CA ASN A 97 -4.67 12.04 -9.73
C ASN A 97 -5.71 12.89 -8.99
N SER A 98 -5.71 14.22 -9.20
CA SER A 98 -6.58 15.18 -8.51
C SER A 98 -7.97 15.21 -9.13
N ASN A 99 -8.75 14.16 -8.89
CA ASN A 99 -10.14 14.09 -9.30
C ASN A 99 -11.00 13.36 -8.25
N PRO A 100 -12.32 13.61 -8.21
CA PRO A 100 -13.22 13.03 -7.21
C PRO A 100 -13.22 11.49 -7.19
N ALA A 101 -13.18 10.84 -8.35
CA ALA A 101 -13.22 9.37 -8.43
C ALA A 101 -11.99 8.73 -7.79
N THR A 102 -10.79 9.25 -8.09
CA THR A 102 -9.55 8.77 -7.46
C THR A 102 -9.53 9.06 -5.96
N ARG A 103 -9.98 10.25 -5.54
CA ARG A 103 -10.11 10.59 -4.10
C ARG A 103 -11.01 9.58 -3.38
N ASP A 104 -12.18 9.31 -3.92
CA ASP A 104 -13.16 8.41 -3.31
C ASP A 104 -12.65 6.96 -3.28
N ALA A 105 -11.95 6.54 -4.34
CA ALA A 105 -11.29 5.23 -4.38
C ALA A 105 -10.21 5.12 -3.31
N ILE A 106 -9.32 6.11 -3.16
CA ILE A 106 -8.28 6.13 -2.13
C ILE A 106 -8.92 6.10 -0.73
N ARG A 107 -9.92 6.95 -0.48
CA ARG A 107 -10.64 6.97 0.80
C ARG A 107 -11.20 5.60 1.15
N LYS A 108 -12.01 5.02 0.26
CA LYS A 108 -12.75 3.77 0.51
C LYS A 108 -11.83 2.57 0.61
N ASN A 109 -10.86 2.47 -0.29
CA ASN A 109 -10.06 1.26 -0.44
C ASN A 109 -8.79 1.28 0.40
N ASN A 110 -8.07 2.41 0.45
CA ASN A 110 -6.78 2.50 1.12
C ASN A 110 -6.89 2.95 2.59
N PHE A 111 -7.91 3.75 2.97
CA PHE A 111 -8.03 4.28 4.35
C PHE A 111 -9.20 3.71 5.14
N ASP A 112 -10.40 3.64 4.59
CA ASP A 112 -11.56 3.06 5.30
C ASP A 112 -11.36 1.58 5.58
N ALA A 113 -10.73 0.85 4.66
CA ALA A 113 -10.38 -0.56 4.87
C ALA A 113 -9.44 -0.75 6.07
N VAL A 114 -8.40 0.10 6.19
CA VAL A 114 -7.43 0.01 7.29
C VAL A 114 -8.05 0.46 8.60
N ARG A 115 -8.90 1.49 8.58
CA ARG A 115 -9.65 1.94 9.76
C ARG A 115 -10.51 0.81 10.36
N GLN A 116 -11.00 -0.10 9.53
CA GLN A 116 -11.81 -1.26 9.91
C GLN A 116 -10.99 -2.48 10.34
N MET A 117 -9.66 -2.44 10.23
CA MET A 117 -8.79 -3.51 10.72
C MET A 117 -9.03 -3.75 12.21
N LYS A 118 -9.08 -5.01 12.61
CA LYS A 118 -9.36 -5.41 14.00
C LYS A 118 -8.10 -5.92 14.67
N TRP A 119 -7.98 -5.59 15.94
CA TRP A 119 -7.06 -6.28 16.84
C TRP A 119 -7.42 -7.78 16.85
N PRO A 120 -6.45 -8.72 16.67
CA PRO A 120 -6.68 -10.15 16.87
C PRO A 120 -7.42 -10.49 18.17
N GLY A 121 -7.13 -9.80 19.26
CA GLY A 121 -7.63 -10.19 20.58
C GLY A 121 -6.75 -11.25 21.23
N PRO A 122 -6.88 -11.46 22.55
CA PRO A 122 -5.99 -12.32 23.32
C PRO A 122 -6.08 -13.81 22.94
N ASN A 123 -7.19 -14.25 22.34
CA ASN A 123 -7.49 -15.65 22.06
C ASN A 123 -7.21 -16.07 20.60
N ASN A 124 -6.99 -15.14 19.68
CA ASN A 124 -6.75 -15.45 18.27
C ASN A 124 -5.25 -15.64 18.02
N ARG A 125 -4.70 -16.69 18.65
CA ARG A 125 -3.29 -17.03 18.62
C ARG A 125 -3.07 -18.29 17.79
N VAL A 126 -2.03 -18.27 16.99
CA VAL A 126 -1.57 -19.42 16.22
C VAL A 126 -0.22 -19.83 16.79
N ALA A 127 -0.08 -21.12 17.13
CA ALA A 127 1.10 -21.65 17.81
C ALA A 127 2.40 -21.43 17.02
N GLN A 128 2.35 -21.71 15.72
CA GLN A 128 3.51 -21.63 14.85
C GLN A 128 3.06 -21.29 13.43
N TRP A 129 3.96 -20.65 12.71
CA TRP A 129 3.78 -20.28 11.32
C TRP A 129 4.34 -21.36 10.38
N TYR A 130 3.47 -21.90 9.52
CA TYR A 130 3.85 -22.77 8.40
C TYR A 130 3.21 -22.25 7.12
N ASN A 131 3.72 -22.68 5.96
CA ASN A 131 3.27 -22.18 4.66
C ASN A 131 1.79 -22.53 4.35
N ASN A 132 1.20 -23.51 5.04
CA ASN A 132 -0.13 -24.08 4.73
C ASN A 132 -1.09 -24.17 5.93
N ASN A 133 -0.82 -23.44 7.02
CA ASN A 133 -1.62 -23.52 8.24
C ASN A 133 -2.37 -22.23 8.60
N LEU A 134 -2.24 -21.19 7.78
CA LEU A 134 -2.93 -19.93 7.98
C LEU A 134 -4.20 -19.88 7.12
N SER A 135 -5.19 -19.12 7.58
CA SER A 135 -6.41 -18.90 6.80
C SER A 135 -6.12 -18.02 5.58
N PRO A 136 -6.51 -18.44 4.35
CA PRO A 136 -6.43 -17.60 3.14
C PRO A 136 -7.17 -16.24 3.26
N THR A 137 -8.17 -16.19 4.14
CA THR A 137 -8.95 -14.99 4.45
C THR A 137 -8.56 -14.35 5.79
N GLY A 138 -7.50 -14.84 6.43
CA GLY A 138 -6.95 -14.28 7.66
C GLY A 138 -5.88 -13.22 7.38
N LEU A 139 -5.74 -12.29 8.33
CA LEU A 139 -4.56 -11.45 8.48
C LEU A 139 -3.78 -11.91 9.72
N THR A 140 -2.54 -12.35 9.53
CA THR A 140 -1.71 -12.87 10.61
C THR A 140 -0.51 -11.97 10.84
N PHE A 141 -0.28 -11.59 12.09
CA PHE A 141 0.90 -10.86 12.50
C PHE A 141 1.94 -11.81 13.07
N THR A 142 3.21 -11.61 12.72
CA THR A 142 4.29 -12.47 13.15
C THR A 142 5.53 -11.62 13.47
N CYS A 143 6.37 -12.09 14.38
CA CYS A 143 7.53 -11.33 14.85
C CYS A 143 8.80 -12.12 14.59
N ALA A 144 9.66 -11.62 13.71
CA ALA A 144 10.88 -12.34 13.38
C ALA A 144 11.86 -12.33 14.56
N ALA A 145 12.64 -13.40 14.68
CA ALA A 145 13.85 -13.44 15.49
C ALA A 145 14.83 -12.35 15.05
N GLU A 146 15.72 -11.94 15.97
CA GLU A 146 16.60 -10.79 15.74
C GLU A 146 17.60 -10.98 14.57
N ASP A 147 17.97 -12.23 14.30
CA ASP A 147 18.94 -12.65 13.28
C ASP A 147 18.27 -13.17 11.99
N ASP A 148 16.94 -13.09 11.88
CA ASP A 148 16.24 -13.55 10.69
C ASP A 148 16.60 -12.71 9.46
N LYS A 149 16.94 -13.39 8.35
CA LYS A 149 17.39 -12.76 7.11
C LYS A 149 16.32 -11.87 6.47
N SER A 150 15.03 -12.17 6.70
CA SER A 150 13.91 -11.37 6.21
C SER A 150 13.87 -9.99 6.86
N CYS A 151 14.55 -9.81 8.01
CA CYS A 151 14.71 -8.55 8.71
C CYS A 151 16.08 -7.87 8.48
N SER A 152 16.83 -8.31 7.47
CA SER A 152 18.13 -7.71 7.12
C SER A 152 17.99 -6.28 6.60
N SER A 153 19.10 -5.54 6.59
CA SER A 153 19.22 -4.21 5.96
C SER A 153 18.27 -3.12 6.51
N GLY A 154 17.93 -3.20 7.81
CA GLY A 154 17.10 -2.18 8.45
C GLY A 154 15.60 -2.30 8.15
N THR A 155 15.17 -3.41 7.56
CA THR A 155 13.76 -3.73 7.35
C THR A 155 12.98 -3.64 8.67
N VAL A 156 11.88 -2.92 8.65
CA VAL A 156 11.04 -2.71 9.86
C VAL A 156 9.86 -3.65 9.88
N ALA A 157 9.26 -3.91 8.73
CA ALA A 157 8.21 -4.88 8.54
C ALA A 157 8.18 -5.31 7.07
N GLY A 158 7.39 -6.33 6.75
CA GLY A 158 7.13 -6.77 5.39
C GLY A 158 5.82 -7.54 5.28
N VAL A 159 5.37 -7.76 4.05
CA VAL A 159 4.10 -8.43 3.75
C VAL A 159 4.28 -9.62 2.84
N TYR A 160 3.57 -10.70 3.16
CA TYR A 160 3.35 -11.86 2.30
C TYR A 160 1.86 -12.02 2.07
N GLU A 161 1.42 -12.05 0.82
CA GLU A 161 0.00 -12.22 0.47
C GLU A 161 -0.38 -13.70 0.29
N ASP A 162 -1.66 -13.98 0.51
CA ASP A 162 -2.26 -15.28 0.18
C ASP A 162 -2.00 -15.64 -1.29
N GLY A 163 -1.44 -16.83 -1.50
CA GLY A 163 -1.06 -17.34 -2.81
C GLY A 163 0.29 -16.86 -3.32
N HIS A 164 1.12 -16.20 -2.50
CA HIS A 164 2.51 -15.93 -2.83
C HIS A 164 3.26 -17.25 -3.13
N GLU A 165 3.96 -17.31 -4.26
CA GLU A 165 4.74 -18.49 -4.66
C GLU A 165 6.21 -18.28 -4.31
N HIS A 166 6.79 -19.23 -3.58
CA HIS A 166 8.22 -19.26 -3.30
C HIS A 166 8.72 -20.70 -3.38
N GLN A 167 9.68 -20.96 -4.29
CA GLN A 167 10.31 -22.29 -4.46
C GLN A 167 9.28 -23.43 -4.55
N ASP A 168 8.36 -23.35 -5.51
CA ASP A 168 7.31 -24.35 -5.80
C ASP A 168 6.26 -24.57 -4.69
N HIS A 169 6.28 -23.75 -3.63
CA HIS A 169 5.25 -23.75 -2.60
C HIS A 169 4.37 -22.52 -2.70
N LYS A 170 3.06 -22.76 -2.66
CA LYS A 170 2.06 -21.71 -2.53
C LYS A 170 1.78 -21.45 -1.06
N TRP A 171 1.81 -20.18 -0.74
CA TRP A 171 1.58 -19.64 0.57
C TRP A 171 0.09 -19.50 0.90
N ASP A 172 -0.36 -19.99 2.06
CA ASP A 172 -1.71 -19.72 2.54
C ASP A 172 -1.72 -18.51 3.49
N GLY A 173 -2.68 -17.60 3.27
CA GLY A 173 -2.99 -16.50 4.17
C GLY A 173 -2.14 -15.24 4.00
N ASN A 174 -2.60 -14.15 4.60
CA ASN A 174 -1.93 -12.85 4.51
C ASN A 174 -1.12 -12.62 5.79
N VAL A 175 0.17 -12.31 5.66
CA VAL A 175 1.08 -12.15 6.79
C VAL A 175 1.74 -10.79 6.77
N ILE A 176 1.79 -10.16 7.95
CA ILE A 176 2.65 -9.01 8.23
C ILE A 176 3.76 -9.48 9.17
N LEU A 177 4.98 -9.52 8.65
CA LEU A 177 6.21 -9.81 9.38
C LEU A 177 6.71 -8.54 10.06
N LEU A 178 6.93 -8.58 11.37
CA LEU A 178 7.38 -7.46 12.18
C LEU A 178 8.81 -7.72 12.65
N CYS A 179 9.73 -6.83 12.28
CA CYS A 179 11.13 -6.93 12.66
C CYS A 179 11.39 -6.19 13.98
N LYS A 180 12.56 -6.42 14.59
CA LYS A 180 13.01 -5.69 15.79
C LYS A 180 12.88 -4.16 15.63
N GLY A 181 13.21 -3.64 14.44
CA GLY A 181 13.11 -2.22 14.12
C GLY A 181 11.70 -1.63 14.29
N PHE A 182 10.64 -2.43 14.06
CA PHE A 182 9.25 -2.01 14.28
C PHE A 182 9.00 -1.63 15.75
N PHE A 183 9.47 -2.47 16.67
CA PHE A 183 9.23 -2.31 18.11
C PHE A 183 10.13 -1.24 18.74
N LEU A 184 11.18 -0.80 18.03
CA LEU A 184 12.07 0.29 18.42
C LEU A 184 11.65 1.66 17.88
N LYS A 185 10.58 1.73 17.08
CA LYS A 185 10.03 2.98 16.54
C LYS A 185 9.65 3.95 17.66
N LYS A 186 9.73 5.25 17.36
CA LYS A 186 9.32 6.30 18.31
C LYS A 186 7.80 6.31 18.47
N SER A 187 7.33 6.91 19.57
CA SER A 187 5.89 7.05 19.82
C SER A 187 5.20 7.86 18.72
N HIS A 188 3.92 7.59 18.46
CA HIS A 188 3.10 8.38 17.54
C HIS A 188 3.13 9.88 17.87
N LYS A 189 3.03 10.25 19.16
CA LYS A 189 3.11 11.65 19.59
C LYS A 189 4.44 12.31 19.21
N THR A 190 5.55 11.58 19.35
CA THR A 190 6.88 12.06 18.94
C THR A 190 6.94 12.26 17.43
N MET A 191 6.45 11.29 16.65
CA MET A 191 6.39 11.38 15.19
C MET A 191 5.62 12.62 14.73
N ILE A 192 4.39 12.85 15.24
CA ILE A 192 3.60 14.04 14.91
C ILE A 192 4.36 15.33 15.26
N LYS A 193 4.98 15.39 16.45
CA LYS A 193 5.73 16.58 16.89
C LYS A 193 6.93 16.86 15.98
N GLN A 194 7.67 15.85 15.57
CA GLN A 194 8.82 16.00 14.69
C GLN A 194 8.39 16.35 13.26
N TRP A 195 7.36 15.69 12.73
CA TRP A 195 6.83 15.96 11.38
C TRP A 195 6.42 17.42 11.20
N ARG A 196 5.84 18.04 12.23
CA ARG A 196 5.50 19.48 12.22
C ARG A 196 6.71 20.40 12.15
N LYS A 197 7.89 19.94 12.57
CA LYS A 197 9.14 20.71 12.55
C LYS A 197 9.92 20.50 11.25
N SER A 198 10.08 19.24 10.86
CA SER A 198 10.81 18.80 9.67
C SER A 198 10.27 17.45 9.24
N LYS A 199 9.92 17.30 7.96
CA LYS A 199 9.41 16.04 7.41
C LYS A 199 10.57 15.07 7.17
N GLU A 200 11.75 15.63 6.91
CA GLU A 200 13.00 14.96 6.60
C GLU A 200 13.62 14.31 7.86
N GLU A 201 13.48 14.95 9.02
CA GLU A 201 14.07 14.46 10.28
C GLU A 201 13.08 13.65 11.14
N ALA A 202 11.84 13.50 10.70
CA ALA A 202 10.80 12.87 11.50
C ALA A 202 11.03 11.36 11.67
N SER A 203 11.15 10.92 12.92
CA SER A 203 11.16 9.50 13.23
C SER A 203 9.73 8.94 13.16
N LEU A 204 9.53 7.96 12.28
CA LEU A 204 8.23 7.34 12.05
C LEU A 204 7.84 6.40 13.20
N SER A 205 6.53 6.25 13.47
CA SER A 205 6.01 5.36 14.51
C SER A 205 5.72 3.95 13.99
N ALA A 206 5.49 3.00 14.91
CA ALA A 206 5.05 1.65 14.57
C ALA A 206 3.70 1.66 13.85
N GLY A 207 2.75 2.49 14.29
CA GLY A 207 1.47 2.65 13.59
C GLY A 207 1.59 3.24 12.18
N PHE A 208 2.57 4.12 11.94
CA PHE A 208 2.88 4.58 10.58
C PHE A 208 3.38 3.43 9.70
N ALA A 209 4.37 2.68 10.19
CA ALA A 209 4.90 1.53 9.45
C ALA A 209 3.80 0.51 9.16
N LEU A 210 2.94 0.22 10.13
CA LEU A 210 1.82 -0.68 9.91
C LEU A 210 0.79 -0.15 8.90
N LEU A 211 0.50 1.15 8.90
CA LEU A 211 -0.36 1.75 7.89
C LEU A 211 0.23 1.58 6.48
N HIS A 212 1.54 1.70 6.35
CA HIS A 212 2.28 1.42 5.11
C HIS A 212 2.10 -0.05 4.70
N GLU A 213 2.46 -1.01 5.56
CA GLU A 213 2.45 -2.45 5.19
C GLU A 213 1.08 -2.91 4.71
N VAL A 214 0.01 -2.48 5.38
CA VAL A 214 -1.36 -2.90 5.05
C VAL A 214 -1.76 -2.47 3.62
N GLN A 215 -1.13 -1.45 3.03
CA GLN A 215 -1.40 -1.05 1.65
C GLN A 215 -0.96 -2.10 0.62
N HIS A 216 -0.06 -3.01 0.99
CA HIS A 216 0.37 -4.12 0.13
C HIS A 216 -0.60 -5.31 0.12
N ILE A 217 -1.65 -5.31 0.96
CA ILE A 217 -2.54 -6.46 1.11
C ILE A 217 -3.81 -6.23 0.28
N SER A 218 -3.90 -6.88 -0.90
CA SER A 218 -5.04 -6.80 -1.81
C SER A 218 -6.36 -7.29 -1.20
N ALA A 219 -6.33 -8.20 -0.23
CA ALA A 219 -7.52 -8.60 0.52
C ALA A 219 -8.11 -7.42 1.35
N ILE A 220 -7.27 -6.44 1.72
CA ILE A 220 -7.68 -5.27 2.48
C ILE A 220 -7.97 -4.10 1.54
N VAL A 221 -7.04 -3.73 0.67
CA VAL A 221 -7.19 -2.54 -0.17
C VAL A 221 -7.83 -2.83 -1.53
N GLY A 222 -8.04 -4.09 -1.90
CA GLY A 222 -8.49 -4.48 -3.24
C GLY A 222 -7.33 -4.53 -4.25
N LYS A 223 -7.40 -5.45 -5.21
CA LYS A 223 -6.31 -5.70 -6.17
C LYS A 223 -5.89 -4.47 -6.97
N GLU A 224 -6.86 -3.69 -7.44
CA GLU A 224 -6.62 -2.48 -8.25
C GLU A 224 -5.98 -1.34 -7.47
N ARG A 225 -6.06 -1.37 -6.14
CA ARG A 225 -5.54 -0.33 -5.23
C ARG A 225 -4.42 -0.82 -4.35
N ARG A 226 -3.93 -2.05 -4.58
CA ARG A 226 -2.76 -2.60 -3.92
C ARG A 226 -1.55 -1.73 -4.25
N CYS A 227 -0.90 -1.24 -3.22
CA CYS A 227 0.31 -0.45 -3.36
C CYS A 227 1.54 -1.35 -3.50
N ILE A 228 2.62 -0.76 -4.00
CA ILE A 228 3.96 -1.32 -4.06
C ILE A 228 4.92 -0.36 -3.37
N ASP A 229 6.14 -0.80 -3.13
CA ASP A 229 7.25 0.10 -2.83
C ASP A 229 7.87 0.57 -4.13
N VAL A 230 7.70 1.86 -4.39
CA VAL A 230 8.19 2.47 -5.63
C VAL A 230 9.69 2.70 -5.54
N GLU A 231 10.40 2.51 -6.65
CA GLU A 231 11.82 2.81 -6.77
C GLU A 231 12.15 4.28 -6.44
N ASN A 232 13.31 4.52 -5.84
CA ASN A 232 13.78 5.85 -5.50
C ASN A 232 14.28 6.61 -6.75
N LEU A 233 13.34 7.16 -7.53
CA LEU A 233 13.65 7.94 -8.73
C LEU A 233 14.02 9.41 -8.46
N ALA A 234 13.90 9.84 -7.20
CA ALA A 234 14.16 11.22 -6.77
C ALA A 234 14.84 11.23 -5.38
N PRO A 235 16.05 10.67 -5.25
CA PRO A 235 16.71 10.54 -3.96
C PRO A 235 17.03 11.90 -3.36
N ALA A 236 16.81 12.03 -2.04
CA ALA A 236 17.42 13.14 -1.30
C ALA A 236 18.94 12.97 -1.29
N SER A 237 19.68 14.06 -1.07
CA SER A 237 21.15 14.06 -1.07
C SER A 237 21.78 13.05 -0.08
N THR A 238 21.05 12.65 0.96
CA THR A 238 21.49 11.70 1.99
C THR A 238 20.76 10.36 1.94
N ASP A 239 19.83 10.18 1.00
CA ASP A 239 19.01 8.96 0.91
C ASP A 239 19.65 7.93 -0.01
N VAL A 240 20.19 6.87 0.60
CA VAL A 240 20.81 5.74 -0.11
C VAL A 240 19.82 4.59 -0.35
N SER A 241 18.54 4.78 -0.01
CA SER A 241 17.52 3.75 -0.15
C SER A 241 17.23 3.51 -1.62
N LYS A 242 17.15 2.23 -2.03
CA LYS A 242 16.70 1.85 -3.39
C LYS A 242 15.22 2.16 -3.63
N LEU A 243 14.45 2.25 -2.55
CA LEU A 243 13.00 2.46 -2.56
C LEU A 243 12.67 3.82 -1.96
N CYS A 244 11.54 4.36 -2.41
CA CYS A 244 11.08 5.70 -2.08
C CYS A 244 10.42 5.71 -0.70
N TYR A 245 11.24 5.69 0.35
CA TYR A 245 10.79 5.76 1.75
C TYR A 245 10.92 7.16 2.38
N HIS A 246 11.82 7.99 1.84
CA HIS A 246 12.05 9.34 2.33
C HIS A 246 10.96 10.32 1.84
N ALA A 247 10.56 11.26 2.70
CA ALA A 247 9.52 12.25 2.39
C ALA A 247 9.84 13.05 1.12
N HIS A 248 11.11 13.43 0.94
CA HIS A 248 11.58 14.13 -0.26
C HIS A 248 11.37 13.31 -1.53
N CYS A 249 11.77 12.03 -1.56
CA CYS A 249 11.52 11.19 -2.73
C CYS A 249 10.02 11.07 -3.00
N CYS A 250 9.23 10.73 -1.97
CA CYS A 250 7.80 10.50 -2.11
C CYS A 250 7.04 11.72 -2.65
N ALA A 251 7.51 12.93 -2.33
CA ALA A 251 6.96 14.18 -2.82
C ALA A 251 7.33 14.47 -4.29
N ASN A 252 8.44 13.94 -4.80
CA ASN A 252 9.03 14.32 -6.09
C ASN A 252 9.00 13.22 -7.17
N ILE A 253 8.62 11.98 -6.85
CA ILE A 253 8.36 10.95 -7.86
C ILE A 253 7.15 11.30 -8.77
N PRO A 254 7.04 10.71 -9.98
CA PRO A 254 5.92 10.98 -10.89
C PRO A 254 4.55 10.70 -10.27
N ASP A 255 3.54 11.50 -10.64
CA ASP A 255 2.18 11.42 -10.09
C ASP A 255 1.57 10.02 -10.21
N ALA A 256 1.71 9.37 -11.37
CA ALA A 256 1.25 8.00 -11.59
C ALA A 256 1.83 6.98 -10.58
N MET A 257 3.02 7.24 -10.05
CA MET A 257 3.67 6.39 -9.04
C MET A 257 3.24 6.73 -7.62
N LYS A 258 2.97 8.02 -7.32
CA LYS A 258 2.56 8.48 -5.99
C LYS A 258 1.35 7.72 -5.43
N ILE A 259 0.31 7.53 -6.25
CA ILE A 259 -0.91 6.80 -5.82
C ILE A 259 -0.74 5.27 -5.73
N ARG A 260 0.40 4.75 -6.18
CA ARG A 260 0.78 3.34 -6.09
C ARG A 260 1.79 3.07 -4.98
N ASN A 261 2.43 4.09 -4.42
CA ASN A 261 3.42 3.93 -3.38
C ASN A 261 2.77 3.79 -1.99
N ALA A 262 3.07 2.72 -1.27
CA ALA A 262 2.51 2.50 0.08
C ALA A 262 2.95 3.61 1.05
N GLN A 263 4.19 4.07 0.91
CA GLN A 263 4.74 5.15 1.72
C GLN A 263 3.99 6.47 1.52
N ASN A 264 3.57 6.81 0.29
CA ASN A 264 2.78 8.02 0.02
C ASN A 264 1.41 7.99 0.72
N MET A 265 0.77 6.82 0.84
CA MET A 265 -0.48 6.68 1.61
C MET A 265 -0.25 6.99 3.09
N ALA A 266 0.82 6.45 3.66
CA ALA A 266 1.17 6.68 5.05
C ALA A 266 1.58 8.15 5.30
N PHE A 267 2.33 8.78 4.39
CA PHE A 267 2.68 10.19 4.48
C PHE A 267 1.50 11.13 4.31
N PHE A 268 0.55 10.84 3.43
CA PHE A 268 -0.69 11.62 3.35
C PHE A 268 -1.44 11.59 4.69
N ALA A 269 -1.61 10.42 5.28
CA ALA A 269 -2.28 10.27 6.57
C ALA A 269 -1.54 11.00 7.70
N LEU A 270 -0.22 10.92 7.72
CA LEU A 270 0.63 11.65 8.67
C LEU A 270 0.50 13.17 8.49
N GLU A 271 0.59 13.65 7.25
CA GLU A 271 0.51 15.08 6.92
C GLU A 271 -0.80 15.69 7.42
N VAL A 272 -1.94 15.09 7.09
CA VAL A 272 -3.24 15.64 7.49
C VAL A 272 -3.55 15.43 8.96
N THR A 273 -2.90 14.46 9.62
CA THR A 273 -2.98 14.31 11.07
C THR A 273 -2.18 15.38 11.79
N ALA A 274 -0.98 15.67 11.29
CA ALA A 274 -0.09 16.69 11.85
C ALA A 274 -0.60 18.11 11.56
N ASN A 275 -1.03 18.38 10.32
CA ASN A 275 -1.41 19.69 9.81
C ASN A 275 -2.77 19.61 9.08
N PRO A 276 -3.90 19.53 9.80
CA PRO A 276 -5.21 19.28 9.16
C PRO A 276 -5.61 20.29 8.08
N THR A 277 -5.14 21.54 8.17
CA THR A 277 -5.42 22.61 7.21
C THR A 277 -4.84 22.33 5.82
N THR A 278 -3.76 21.54 5.70
CA THR A 278 -3.17 21.21 4.39
C THR A 278 -4.04 20.23 3.60
N GLY A 279 -4.96 19.53 4.26
CA GLY A 279 -5.98 18.67 3.64
C GLY A 279 -7.26 19.40 3.25
N GLU A 280 -7.40 20.69 3.56
CA GLU A 280 -8.60 21.45 3.21
C GLU A 280 -8.62 21.85 1.73
N PRO A 281 -9.80 21.90 1.09
CA PRO A 281 -9.93 22.40 -0.29
C PRO A 281 -9.42 23.84 -0.41
N SER A 282 -8.69 24.15 -1.49
CA SER A 282 -8.24 25.53 -1.76
C SER A 282 -9.42 26.49 -1.83
N LYS A 283 -9.38 27.60 -1.07
CA LYS A 283 -10.46 28.61 -1.02
C LYS A 283 -10.69 29.31 -2.36
N GLU A 284 -9.70 29.32 -3.25
CA GLU A 284 -9.68 30.11 -4.49
C GLU A 284 -10.57 29.59 -5.64
N ARG A 285 -11.24 28.43 -5.50
CA ARG A 285 -12.08 27.87 -6.58
C ARG A 285 -13.56 27.67 -6.24
N ARG A 286 -14.05 28.20 -5.12
CA ARG A 286 -15.49 28.18 -4.80
C ARG A 286 -16.35 29.16 -5.62
N GLN A 287 -15.78 29.82 -6.64
CA GLN A 287 -16.44 30.88 -7.43
C GLN A 287 -16.48 30.60 -8.94
N ARG A 288 -16.31 29.35 -9.39
CA ARG A 288 -16.54 28.98 -10.79
C ARG A 288 -17.54 27.84 -10.89
#